data_AF-A0AB74LQX8-F1
#
_entry.id   AF-A0AB74LQX8-F1
#
_cell.length_a   1.000
_cell.length_b   1.000
_cell.length_c   1.000
_cell.angle_alpha   90.00
_cell.angle_beta   90.00
_cell.angle_gamma   90.00
#
_symmetry.space_group_name_H-M   'P 1'
#
loop_
_entity.id
_entity.type
_entity.pdbx_description
1 polymer ?
#
loop_
_entity_poly.entity_id
_entity_poly.type
_entity_poly.pdbx_seq_one_letter_code
_entity_poly.pdbx_strand_id
1 'polypeptide(L)'
;MTAPRTSSSAARAREANRAVKAASRARAAEAGAPDPATLDRAIADGLAVVIAGAPKGYRLASPIDAGRVLLAAAAALKARTERAIAAGKPAVVYRREAVATALAARLGLDP
;
A
#
# COMPACT_ATOMS: atom_id res chain seq x y z
N MET A 1 -39.14 21.82 -20.14
CA MET A 1 -38.74 21.01 -18.98
C MET A 1 -37.23 20.83 -19.05
N THR A 2 -36.46 21.63 -18.28
CA THR A 2 -34.99 21.64 -18.39
C THR A 2 -34.41 21.11 -17.08
N ALA A 3 -33.96 19.86 -17.08
CA ALA A 3 -33.14 19.34 -15.99
C ALA A 3 -31.67 19.51 -16.37
N PRO A 4 -30.91 20.34 -15.63
CA PRO A 4 -29.53 19.93 -15.33
C PRO A 4 -29.03 20.53 -14.01
N ARG A 5 -28.94 19.72 -12.93
CA ARG A 5 -28.17 20.09 -11.70
C ARG A 5 -27.38 18.94 -11.06
N THR A 6 -27.13 17.84 -11.78
CA THR A 6 -26.44 16.66 -11.25
C THR A 6 -24.91 16.77 -11.21
N SER A 7 -24.31 17.63 -12.06
CA SER A 7 -22.83 17.74 -12.15
C SER A 7 -22.19 18.37 -10.90
N SER A 8 -22.82 19.41 -10.31
CA SER A 8 -22.25 20.11 -9.15
C SER A 8 -22.37 19.32 -7.83
N SER A 9 -23.42 18.51 -7.67
CA SER A 9 -23.58 17.66 -6.49
C SER A 9 -22.64 16.45 -6.54
N ALA A 10 -22.51 15.81 -7.70
CA ALA A 10 -21.57 14.70 -7.89
C ALA A 10 -20.10 15.16 -7.74
N ALA A 11 -19.76 16.35 -8.23
CA ALA A 11 -18.43 16.93 -8.05
C ALA A 11 -18.12 17.21 -6.56
N ARG A 12 -19.07 17.82 -5.83
CA ARG A 12 -18.94 18.05 -4.38
C ARG A 12 -18.81 16.74 -3.59
N ALA A 13 -19.59 15.72 -3.93
CA ALA A 13 -19.50 14.40 -3.29
C ALA A 13 -18.14 13.73 -3.52
N ARG A 14 -17.57 13.85 -4.74
CA ARG A 14 -16.23 13.36 -5.04
C ARG A 14 -15.16 14.08 -4.22
N GLU A 15 -15.28 15.40 -4.09
CA GLU A 15 -14.33 16.20 -3.32
C GLU A 15 -14.40 15.89 -1.83
N ALA A 16 -15.61 15.78 -1.26
CA ALA A 16 -15.80 15.32 0.12
C ALA A 16 -15.20 13.93 0.36
N ASN A 17 -15.42 12.98 -0.56
CA ASN A 17 -14.82 11.65 -0.47
C ASN A 17 -13.28 11.68 -0.57
N ARG A 18 -12.71 12.58 -1.37
CA ARG A 18 -11.24 12.77 -1.43
C ARG A 18 -10.70 13.29 -0.11
N ALA A 19 -11.35 14.28 0.49
CA ALA A 19 -10.94 14.84 1.78
C ALA A 19 -11.00 13.79 2.90
N VAL A 20 -12.08 13.01 2.98
CA VAL A 20 -12.21 11.91 3.95
C VAL A 20 -11.11 10.86 3.77
N LYS A 21 -10.83 10.45 2.53
CA LYS A 21 -9.74 9.50 2.23
C LYS A 21 -8.36 10.09 2.56
N ALA A 22 -8.14 11.38 2.32
CA ALA A 22 -6.91 12.05 2.68
C ALA A 22 -6.69 12.09 4.20
N ALA A 23 -7.73 12.44 4.96
CA ALA A 23 -7.69 12.44 6.42
C ALA A 23 -7.44 11.03 6.98
N SER A 24 -8.09 10.00 6.42
CA SER A 24 -7.84 8.60 6.81
C SER A 24 -6.38 8.18 6.55
N ARG A 25 -5.81 8.56 5.39
CA ARG A 25 -4.39 8.30 5.10
C ARG A 25 -3.43 9.04 6.03
N ALA A 26 -3.76 10.27 6.41
CA ALA A 26 -2.96 11.04 7.37
C ALA A 26 -2.92 10.36 8.74
N ARG A 27 -4.09 9.93 9.26
CA ARG A 27 -4.15 9.17 10.52
C ARG A 27 -3.39 7.85 10.46
N ALA A 28 -3.49 7.13 9.34
CA ALA A 28 -2.72 5.90 9.14
C ALA A 28 -1.22 6.18 9.14
N ALA A 29 -0.78 7.23 8.45
CA ALA A 29 0.62 7.65 8.45
C ALA A 29 1.13 8.03 9.85
N GLU A 30 0.33 8.77 10.64
CA GLU A 30 0.66 9.10 12.04
C GLU A 30 0.79 7.85 12.92
N ALA A 31 -0.06 6.84 12.70
CA ALA A 31 0.02 5.55 13.37
C ALA A 31 1.19 4.67 12.88
N GLY A 32 1.93 5.10 11.85
CA GLY A 32 2.97 4.32 11.20
C GLY A 32 2.43 3.15 10.38
N ALA A 33 1.17 3.20 9.96
CA ALA A 33 0.56 2.23 9.07
C ALA A 33 0.74 2.64 7.60
N PRO A 34 1.09 1.71 6.70
CA PRO A 34 1.07 1.98 5.27
C PRO A 34 -0.38 2.15 4.80
N ASP A 35 -0.60 3.07 3.85
CA ASP A 35 -1.89 3.12 3.17
C ASP A 35 -2.09 1.84 2.32
N PRO A 36 -3.35 1.43 2.07
CA PRO A 36 -3.63 0.16 1.39
C PRO A 36 -2.97 0.03 0.02
N ALA A 37 -2.91 1.12 -0.77
CA ALA A 37 -2.32 1.06 -2.10
C ALA A 37 -0.79 0.91 -2.04
N THR A 38 -0.14 1.55 -1.07
CA THR A 38 1.29 1.36 -0.82
C THR A 38 1.60 -0.06 -0.36
N LEU A 39 0.76 -0.64 0.51
CA LEU A 39 0.92 -2.02 0.97
C LEU A 39 0.74 -3.02 -0.18
N ASP A 40 -0.34 -2.91 -0.95
CA ASP A 40 -0.61 -3.76 -2.12
C ASP A 40 0.56 -3.72 -3.12
N ARG A 41 1.13 -2.53 -3.35
CA ARG A 41 2.28 -2.38 -4.23
C ARG A 41 3.56 -3.00 -3.66
N ALA A 42 3.80 -2.86 -2.36
CA ALA A 42 4.95 -3.50 -1.73
C ALA A 42 4.87 -5.03 -1.79
N ILE A 43 3.67 -5.61 -1.65
CA ILE A 43 3.42 -7.04 -1.82
C ILE A 43 3.72 -7.46 -3.27
N ALA A 44 3.23 -6.70 -4.25
CA ALA A 44 3.50 -6.97 -5.67
C ALA A 44 5.00 -6.88 -6.01
N ASP A 45 5.70 -5.87 -5.48
CA ASP A 45 7.16 -5.72 -5.64
C ASP A 45 7.90 -6.90 -4.99
N GLY A 46 7.46 -7.34 -3.79
CA GLY A 46 8.02 -8.51 -3.10
C GLY A 46 7.82 -9.80 -3.89
N LEU A 47 6.64 -10.00 -4.47
CA LEU A 47 6.34 -11.12 -5.35
C LEU A 47 7.23 -11.11 -6.60
N ALA A 48 7.40 -9.95 -7.23
CA ALA A 48 8.27 -9.80 -8.40
C ALA A 48 9.73 -10.16 -8.09
N VAL A 49 10.24 -9.77 -6.91
CA VAL A 49 11.59 -10.13 -6.45
C VAL A 49 11.74 -11.64 -6.29
N VAL A 50 10.78 -12.30 -5.66
CA VAL A 50 10.82 -13.77 -5.45
C VAL A 50 10.80 -14.51 -6.79
N ILE A 51 9.90 -14.10 -7.70
CA ILE A 51 9.81 -14.67 -9.06
C ILE A 51 11.10 -14.43 -9.85
N ALA A 52 11.69 -13.24 -9.75
CA ALA A 52 12.92 -12.89 -10.47
C ALA A 52 14.15 -13.65 -9.96
N GLY A 53 14.16 -14.05 -8.67
CA GLY A 53 15.24 -14.81 -8.05
C GLY A 53 15.33 -16.27 -8.52
N ALA A 54 14.27 -16.82 -9.11
CA ALA A 54 14.29 -18.16 -9.66
C ALA A 54 15.03 -18.22 -11.02
N PRO A 55 15.65 -19.36 -11.37
CA PRO A 55 16.35 -19.54 -12.63
C PRO A 55 15.47 -19.20 -13.84
N LYS A 56 16.09 -18.65 -14.89
CA LYS A 56 15.40 -18.32 -16.14
C LYS A 56 14.75 -19.59 -16.71
N GLY A 57 13.43 -19.54 -16.97
CA GLY A 57 12.63 -20.68 -17.37
C GLY A 57 11.84 -21.35 -16.24
N TYR A 58 12.19 -21.12 -14.98
CA TYR A 58 11.53 -21.72 -13.80
C TYR A 58 10.80 -20.72 -12.91
N ARG A 59 10.77 -19.44 -13.30
CA ARG A 59 10.26 -18.32 -12.51
C ARG A 59 8.82 -18.46 -11.98
N LEU A 60 8.01 -19.27 -12.65
CA LEU A 60 6.63 -19.58 -12.26
C LEU A 60 6.39 -21.08 -12.05
N ALA A 61 7.43 -21.90 -12.22
CA ALA A 61 7.37 -23.35 -12.01
C ALA A 61 7.78 -23.73 -10.59
N SER A 62 8.55 -22.89 -9.92
CA SER A 62 8.93 -23.07 -8.52
C SER A 62 7.80 -22.63 -7.58
N PRO A 63 7.55 -23.35 -6.48
CA PRO A 63 6.66 -22.89 -5.42
C PRO A 63 7.06 -21.51 -4.90
N ILE A 64 6.06 -20.65 -4.68
CA ILE A 64 6.28 -19.31 -4.11
C ILE A 64 6.25 -19.43 -2.59
N ASP A 65 7.37 -19.12 -1.95
CA ASP A 65 7.47 -19.02 -0.50
C ASP A 65 6.87 -17.69 -0.01
N ALA A 66 5.75 -17.77 0.70
CA ALA A 66 5.05 -16.60 1.25
C ALA A 66 5.93 -15.81 2.24
N GLY A 67 6.77 -16.48 3.03
CA GLY A 67 7.68 -15.81 3.97
C GLY A 67 8.72 -14.95 3.25
N ARG A 68 9.24 -15.45 2.12
CA ARG A 68 10.16 -14.67 1.24
C ARG A 68 9.47 -13.46 0.65
N VAL A 69 8.21 -13.60 0.23
CA VAL A 69 7.42 -12.47 -0.31
C VAL A 69 7.21 -11.40 0.76
N LEU A 70 6.83 -11.79 1.99
CA LEU A 70 6.62 -10.85 3.09
C LEU A 70 7.89 -10.10 3.47
N LEU A 71 9.04 -10.79 3.52
CA LEU A 71 10.34 -10.16 3.79
C LEU A 71 10.72 -9.16 2.67
N ALA A 72 10.51 -9.54 1.41
CA ALA A 72 10.79 -8.66 0.28
C ALA A 72 9.85 -7.43 0.26
N ALA A 73 8.58 -7.61 0.61
CA ALA A 73 7.63 -6.51 0.75
C ALA A 73 8.02 -5.54 1.89
N ALA A 74 8.45 -6.07 3.04
CA ALA A 74 8.96 -5.25 4.13
C ALA A 74 10.21 -4.44 3.72
N ALA A 75 11.13 -5.06 2.97
CA ALA A 75 12.29 -4.38 2.41
C ALA A 75 11.88 -3.27 1.42
N ALA A 76 10.88 -3.51 0.57
CA ALA A 76 10.35 -2.51 -0.36
C ALA A 76 9.73 -1.31 0.36
N LEU A 77 8.97 -1.54 1.44
CA LEU A 77 8.41 -0.47 2.29
C LEU A 77 9.53 0.35 2.93
N LYS A 78 10.55 -0.31 3.51
CA LYS A 78 11.71 0.36 4.09
C LYS A 78 12.45 1.22 3.05
N ALA A 79 12.75 0.65 1.87
CA ALA A 79 13.42 1.37 0.79
C ALA A 79 12.61 2.56 0.25
N ARG A 80 11.27 2.51 0.33
CA ARG A 80 10.40 3.63 -0.02
C ARG A 80 10.54 4.76 1.02
N THR A 81 10.50 4.43 2.31
CA THR A 81 10.72 5.42 3.39
C THR A 81 12.09 6.07 3.26
N GLU A 82 13.15 5.28 3.07
CA GLU A 82 14.53 5.78 2.90
C GLU A 82 14.65 6.72 1.69
N ARG A 83 14.07 6.36 0.54
CA ARG A 83 14.06 7.24 -0.64
C ARG A 83 13.28 8.54 -0.42
N ALA A 84 12.18 8.49 0.31
CA ALA A 84 11.42 9.70 0.64
C ALA A 84 12.23 10.63 1.55
N ILE A 85 12.89 10.08 2.58
CA ILE A 85 13.79 10.83 3.47
C ILE A 85 14.94 11.46 2.69
N ALA A 86 15.62 10.67 1.85
CA ALA A 86 16.75 11.16 1.04
C ALA A 86 16.33 12.27 0.06
N ALA A 87 15.09 12.24 -0.42
CA ALA A 87 14.52 13.29 -1.27
C ALA A 87 13.97 14.51 -0.49
N GLY A 88 14.14 14.56 0.84
CA GLY A 88 13.61 15.63 1.68
C GLY A 88 12.08 15.69 1.74
N LYS A 89 11.41 14.59 1.40
CA LYS A 89 9.94 14.49 1.40
C LYS A 89 9.44 13.97 2.74
N PRO A 90 8.22 14.35 3.16
CA PRO A 90 7.58 13.73 4.32
C PRO A 90 7.48 12.21 4.10
N ALA A 91 8.06 11.46 5.03
CA ALA A 91 8.16 10.01 4.96
C ALA A 91 7.42 9.39 6.14
N VAL A 92 6.72 8.30 5.90
CA VAL A 92 6.08 7.52 6.96
C VAL A 92 7.12 6.56 7.52
N VAL A 93 7.37 6.67 8.83
CA VAL A 93 8.15 5.68 9.57
C VAL A 93 7.21 4.56 9.98
N TYR A 94 7.28 3.44 9.29
CA TYR A 94 6.37 2.33 9.51
C TYR A 94 6.67 1.61 10.84
N ARG A 95 5.62 1.33 11.60
CA ARG A 95 5.70 0.51 12.83
C ARG A 95 5.35 -0.93 12.51
N ARG A 96 6.10 -1.88 13.07
CA ARG A 96 5.91 -3.32 12.82
C ARG A 96 4.47 -3.77 13.07
N GLU A 97 3.92 -3.41 14.22
CA GLU A 97 2.55 -3.78 14.62
C GLU A 97 1.52 -3.18 13.67
N ALA A 98 1.65 -1.89 13.34
CA ALA A 98 0.74 -1.20 12.43
C ALA A 98 0.76 -1.80 11.01
N VAL A 99 1.94 -2.21 10.52
CA VAL A 99 2.08 -2.93 9.24
C VAL A 99 1.41 -4.31 9.31
N ALA A 100 1.60 -5.05 10.41
CA ALA A 100 0.98 -6.35 10.59
C ALA A 100 -0.55 -6.26 10.63
N THR A 101 -1.10 -5.31 11.39
CA THR A 101 -2.56 -5.06 11.43
C THR A 101 -3.09 -4.63 10.06
N ALA A 102 -2.38 -3.75 9.35
CA ALA A 102 -2.78 -3.33 8.00
C ALA A 102 -2.79 -4.50 7.02
N LEU A 103 -1.82 -5.41 7.13
CA LEU A 103 -1.75 -6.63 6.32
C LEU A 103 -2.86 -7.62 6.66
N ALA A 104 -3.10 -7.89 7.95
CA ALA A 104 -4.19 -8.76 8.40
C ALA A 104 -5.54 -8.25 7.89
N ALA A 105 -5.83 -6.96 8.09
CA ALA A 105 -7.03 -6.32 7.58
C ALA A 105 -7.16 -6.43 6.05
N ARG A 106 -6.04 -6.36 5.31
CA ARG A 106 -6.06 -6.43 3.85
C ARG A 106 -6.32 -7.84 3.33
N LEU A 107 -5.88 -8.85 4.07
CA LEU A 107 -6.11 -10.27 3.79
C LEU A 107 -7.46 -10.78 4.33
N GLY A 108 -8.23 -9.94 5.04
CA GLY A 108 -9.48 -10.35 5.67
C GLY A 108 -9.25 -11.30 6.85
N LEU A 109 -8.09 -11.22 7.48
CA LEU A 109 -7.76 -11.97 8.69
C LEU A 109 -8.12 -11.12 9.91
N ASP A 110 -8.76 -11.73 10.91
CA ASP A 110 -8.92 -11.09 12.21
C ASP A 110 -7.53 -10.89 12.85
N PRO A 111 -7.22 -9.68 13.35
CA PRO A 111 -5.91 -9.32 13.87
C PRO A 111 -5.56 -10.01 15.20
#